data_AF-A0A2E0XMW8-F1
#
_entry.id   AF-A0A2E0XMW8-F1
#
_cell.length_a   1.000
_cell.length_b   1.000
_cell.length_c   1.000
_cell.angle_alpha   90.00
_cell.angle_beta   90.00
_cell.angle_gamma   90.00
#
_symmetry.space_group_name_H-M   'P 1'
#
loop_
_entity.id
_entity.type
_entity.pdbx_description
1 polymer ?
#
loop_
_entity_poly.entity_id
_entity_poly.type
_entity_poly.pdbx_seq_one_letter_code
_entity_poly.pdbx_strand_id
1 'polypeptide(L)'
;MEHLISSKDMAQFVASGYLKYEDMVPKDLCKACLKEMENNRGYLAVGMPFEETWPKDTALGEAFRLPKVKGVIQSLVGLDPLYDHHAAHLVKA
;
A
#
# COMPACT_ATOMS: atom_id res chain seq x y z
N MET A 1 -10.29 9.47 -10.96
CA MET A 1 -9.38 10.65 -10.93
C MET A 1 -9.27 11.31 -9.56
N GLU A 2 -10.24 11.15 -8.65
CA GLU A 2 -10.29 11.90 -7.37
C GLU A 2 -9.14 11.65 -6.38
N HIS A 3 -8.38 10.55 -6.53
CA HIS A 3 -7.34 10.17 -5.57
C HIS A 3 -5.92 10.09 -6.15
N LEU A 4 -5.73 10.48 -7.40
CA LEU A 4 -4.39 10.58 -8.00
C LEU A 4 -3.56 11.67 -7.30
N ILE A 5 -2.24 11.55 -7.36
CA ILE A 5 -1.36 12.60 -6.83
C ILE A 5 -1.40 13.83 -7.74
N SER A 6 -1.16 15.00 -7.18
CA SER A 6 -1.11 16.25 -7.96
C SER A 6 0.21 16.38 -8.72
N SER A 7 0.29 17.31 -9.68
CA SER A 7 1.55 17.65 -10.35
C SER A 7 2.62 18.17 -9.37
N LYS A 8 2.20 18.85 -8.30
CA LYS A 8 3.08 19.28 -7.21
C LYS A 8 3.65 18.09 -6.45
N ASP A 9 2.82 17.10 -6.13
CA ASP A 9 3.27 15.87 -5.46
C ASP A 9 4.23 15.09 -6.37
N MET A 10 3.94 14.99 -7.67
CA MET A 10 4.84 14.36 -8.63
C MET A 10 6.20 15.07 -8.67
N ALA A 11 6.22 16.41 -8.72
CA ALA A 11 7.45 17.18 -8.68
C ALA A 11 8.23 16.95 -7.37
N GLN A 12 7.55 16.88 -6.22
CA GLN A 12 8.17 16.57 -4.93
C GLN A 12 8.77 15.17 -4.91
N PHE A 13 8.04 14.17 -5.43
CA PHE A 13 8.52 12.80 -5.54
C PHE A 13 9.78 12.72 -6.41
N VAL A 14 9.77 13.36 -7.58
CA VAL A 14 10.94 13.39 -8.48
C VAL A 14 12.14 14.08 -7.82
N ALA A 15 11.93 15.16 -7.08
CA ALA A 15 13.01 15.90 -6.43
C ALA A 15 13.57 15.20 -5.19
N SER A 16 12.74 14.51 -4.41
CA SER A 16 13.11 13.97 -3.08
C SER A 16 13.16 12.44 -3.00
N GLY A 17 12.61 11.73 -3.98
CA GLY A 17 12.50 10.28 -4.00
C GLY A 17 11.38 9.70 -3.13
N TYR A 18 10.56 10.53 -2.47
CA TYR A 18 9.46 10.06 -1.62
C TYR A 18 8.33 11.08 -1.46
N LEU A 19 7.17 10.60 -1.02
CA LEU A 19 6.04 11.39 -0.53
C LEU A 19 5.67 10.93 0.88
N LYS A 20 5.33 11.88 1.76
CA LYS A 20 4.87 11.59 3.12
C LYS A 20 3.38 11.91 3.24
N TYR A 21 2.62 10.95 3.74
CA TYR A 21 1.21 11.12 4.07
C TYR A 21 1.01 10.86 5.56
N GLU A 22 0.37 11.79 6.25
CA GLU A 22 -0.08 11.60 7.62
C GLU A 22 -1.47 10.96 7.62
N ASP A 23 -1.76 10.10 8.61
CA ASP A 23 -3.08 9.50 8.86
C ASP A 23 -3.74 8.84 7.63
N MET A 24 -2.93 8.30 6.72
CA MET A 24 -3.40 7.71 5.44
C MET A 24 -4.28 6.47 5.64
N VAL A 25 -4.04 5.71 6.71
CA VAL A 25 -4.78 4.49 7.05
C VAL A 25 -5.55 4.75 8.35
N PRO A 26 -6.88 4.53 8.39
CA PRO A 26 -7.69 4.71 9.59
C PRO A 26 -7.13 3.93 10.79
N LYS A 27 -7.18 4.54 11.98
CA LYS A 27 -6.52 4.01 13.19
C LYS A 27 -6.87 2.56 13.51
N ASP A 28 -8.13 2.17 13.39
CA ASP A 28 -8.54 0.81 13.72
C ASP A 28 -8.12 -0.21 12.64
N LEU A 29 -8.08 0.21 11.37
CA LEU A 29 -7.52 -0.60 10.29
C LEU A 29 -6.00 -0.76 10.46
N CYS A 30 -5.29 0.29 10.86
CA CYS A 30 -3.86 0.23 11.21
C CYS A 30 -3.58 -0.84 12.28
N LYS A 31 -4.37 -0.87 13.35
CA LYS A 31 -4.22 -1.90 14.41
C LYS A 31 -4.52 -3.30 13.88
N ALA A 32 -5.54 -3.45 13.03
CA ALA A 32 -5.86 -4.73 12.41
C ALA A 32 -4.73 -5.22 11.49
N CYS A 33 -4.14 -4.33 10.68
CA CYS A 33 -2.97 -4.63 9.86
C CYS A 33 -1.79 -5.10 10.72
N LEU A 34 -1.51 -4.40 11.82
CA LEU A 34 -0.44 -4.80 12.74
C LEU A 34 -0.67 -6.22 13.27
N LYS A 35 -1.91 -6.55 13.65
CA LYS A 35 -2.25 -7.89 14.13
C LYS A 35 -2.09 -8.97 13.06
N GLU A 36 -2.42 -8.64 11.81
CA GLU A 36 -2.23 -9.53 10.66
C GLU A 36 -0.75 -9.77 10.37
N MET A 37 0.08 -8.72 10.42
CA MET A 37 1.53 -8.77 10.19
C MET A 37 2.27 -9.71 11.17
N GLU A 38 1.78 -9.89 12.40
CA GLU A 38 2.32 -10.86 13.37
C GLU A 38 2.31 -12.30 12.83
N ASN A 39 1.41 -12.60 11.89
CA ASN A 39 1.27 -13.92 11.27
C ASN A 39 1.73 -13.93 9.80
N ASN A 40 2.65 -13.04 9.43
CA ASN A 40 3.19 -12.96 8.06
C ASN A 40 3.78 -14.32 7.62
N ARG A 41 3.29 -14.84 6.48
CA ARG A 41 3.69 -16.14 5.92
C ARG A 41 4.69 -16.04 4.76
N GLY A 42 5.23 -14.84 4.52
CA GLY A 42 6.14 -14.58 3.41
C GLY A 42 5.42 -14.09 2.16
N TYR A 43 6.05 -14.29 1.00
CA TYR A 43 5.56 -13.71 -0.25
C TYR A 43 4.28 -14.38 -0.75
N LEU A 44 3.47 -13.58 -1.44
CA LEU A 44 2.33 -14.04 -2.21
C LEU A 44 2.79 -14.38 -3.64
N ALA A 45 1.86 -14.55 -4.58
CA ALA A 45 2.17 -14.90 -5.96
C ALA A 45 2.83 -13.73 -6.72
N VAL A 46 4.16 -13.75 -6.80
CA VAL A 46 4.98 -12.76 -7.53
C VAL A 46 4.56 -12.66 -9.00
N GLY A 47 4.44 -11.44 -9.51
CA GLY A 47 4.02 -11.15 -10.89
C GLY A 47 2.51 -11.14 -11.12
N MET A 48 1.69 -11.46 -10.11
CA MET A 48 0.23 -11.34 -10.23
C MET A 48 -0.22 -9.86 -10.20
N PRO A 49 -1.37 -9.52 -10.81
CA PRO A 49 -1.98 -8.21 -10.63
C PRO A 49 -2.09 -7.86 -9.15
N PHE A 50 -1.67 -6.65 -8.77
CA PHE A 50 -1.59 -6.24 -7.38
C PHE A 50 -2.96 -6.34 -6.66
N GLU A 51 -4.05 -5.99 -7.36
CA GLU A 51 -5.42 -6.08 -6.84
C GLU A 51 -5.85 -7.52 -6.52
N GLU A 52 -5.34 -8.50 -7.28
CA GLU A 52 -5.66 -9.92 -7.11
C GLU A 52 -4.77 -10.61 -6.09
N THR A 53 -3.61 -10.02 -5.79
CA THR A 53 -2.60 -10.62 -4.91
C THR A 53 -3.09 -10.68 -3.47
N TRP A 54 -3.65 -9.58 -2.96
CA TRP A 54 -4.01 -9.45 -1.55
C TRP A 54 -5.40 -10.03 -1.27
N PRO A 55 -5.52 -11.02 -0.36
CA PRO A 55 -6.80 -11.65 -0.07
C PRO A 55 -7.87 -10.63 0.33
N LYS A 56 -9.08 -10.82 -0.18
CA LYS A 56 -10.26 -10.07 0.26
C LYS A 56 -10.55 -10.46 1.72
N ASP A 57 -11.13 -9.52 2.48
CA ASP A 57 -11.47 -9.73 3.90
C ASP A 57 -10.25 -9.84 4.84
N THR A 58 -9.09 -9.30 4.43
CA THR A 58 -7.89 -9.12 5.27
C THR A 58 -7.61 -7.65 5.50
N ALA A 59 -7.05 -7.30 6.65
CA ALA A 59 -6.78 -5.91 6.99
C ALA A 59 -5.73 -5.29 6.05
N LEU A 60 -4.67 -6.02 5.69
CA LEU A 60 -3.69 -5.55 4.71
C LEU A 60 -4.34 -5.36 3.32
N GLY A 61 -5.15 -6.33 2.88
CA GLY A 61 -5.89 -6.21 1.62
C GLY A 61 -6.82 -4.99 1.58
N GLU A 62 -7.57 -4.74 2.67
CA GLU A 62 -8.42 -3.56 2.80
C GLU A 62 -7.62 -2.25 2.82
N ALA A 63 -6.48 -2.23 3.51
CA ALA A 63 -5.60 -1.06 3.53
C ALA A 63 -5.07 -0.72 2.13
N PHE A 64 -4.61 -1.72 1.36
CA PHE A 64 -4.17 -1.50 -0.03
C PHE A 64 -5.31 -1.04 -0.95
N ARG A 65 -6.55 -1.43 -0.65
CA ARG A 65 -7.74 -1.02 -1.38
C ARG A 65 -8.30 0.35 -1.00
N LEU A 66 -7.76 1.01 0.04
CA LEU A 66 -8.16 2.38 0.37
C LEU A 66 -7.99 3.29 -0.85
N PRO A 67 -8.97 4.15 -1.18
CA PRO A 67 -8.95 4.92 -2.43
C PRO A 67 -7.69 5.77 -2.61
N LYS A 68 -7.18 6.36 -1.52
CA LYS A 68 -5.93 7.15 -1.54
C LYS A 68 -4.69 6.28 -1.76
N VAL A 69 -4.64 5.08 -1.19
CA VAL A 69 -3.53 4.12 -1.39
C VAL A 69 -3.51 3.65 -2.84
N LYS A 70 -4.66 3.23 -3.36
CA LYS A 70 -4.81 2.86 -4.78
C LYS A 70 -4.39 4.01 -5.71
N GLY A 71 -4.82 5.23 -5.42
CA GLY A 71 -4.48 6.41 -6.21
C GLY A 71 -2.99 6.71 -6.24
N VAL A 72 -2.28 6.57 -5.12
CA VAL A 72 -0.82 6.73 -5.04
C VAL A 72 -0.09 5.64 -5.83
N ILE A 73 -0.45 4.37 -5.62
CA ILE A 73 0.13 3.25 -6.37
C ILE A 73 -0.08 3.45 -7.88
N GLN A 74 -1.30 3.78 -8.28
CA GLN A 74 -1.61 4.05 -9.69
C GLN A 74 -0.77 5.19 -10.26
N SER A 75 -0.60 6.27 -9.51
CA SER A 75 0.12 7.46 -9.98
C SER A 75 1.63 7.22 -10.14
N LEU A 76 2.22 6.37 -9.29
CA LEU A 76 3.66 6.15 -9.25
C LEU A 76 4.11 4.90 -10.01
N VAL A 77 3.27 3.87 -10.09
CA VAL A 77 3.59 2.57 -10.68
C VAL A 77 2.88 2.36 -12.03
N GLY A 78 1.68 2.92 -12.20
CA GLY A 78 0.87 2.76 -13.41
C GLY A 78 -0.49 2.11 -13.16
N LEU A 79 -1.28 1.95 -14.22
CA LEU A 79 -2.67 1.45 -14.13
C LEU A 79 -2.78 0.00 -13.69
N ASP A 80 -1.83 -0.85 -14.12
CA ASP A 80 -1.87 -2.30 -13.92
C ASP A 80 -0.60 -2.77 -13.19
N PRO A 81 -0.40 -2.37 -11.91
CA PRO A 81 0.78 -2.76 -11.16
C PRO A 81 0.77 -4.26 -10.87
N LEU A 82 1.94 -4.88 -10.95
CA LEU A 82 2.17 -6.26 -10.55
C LEU A 82 2.75 -6.31 -9.13
N TYR A 83 2.40 -7.34 -8.37
CA TYR A 83 3.03 -7.61 -7.09
C TYR A 83 4.45 -8.17 -7.27
N ASP A 84 5.37 -7.71 -6.42
CA ASP A 84 6.75 -8.21 -6.38
C ASP A 84 7.04 -8.85 -5.02
N HIS A 85 7.14 -8.05 -3.96
CA HIS A 85 7.42 -8.56 -2.61
C HIS A 85 6.82 -7.67 -1.50
N HIS A 86 6.75 -8.23 -0.29
CA HIS A 86 6.47 -7.46 0.93
C HIS A 86 7.17 -8.09 2.14
N ALA A 87 7.41 -7.33 3.19
CA ALA A 87 7.95 -7.82 4.46
C ALA A 87 7.37 -7.02 5.64
N ALA A 88 7.02 -7.71 6.72
CA ALA A 88 6.65 -7.10 7.98
C ALA A 88 7.89 -6.91 8.86
N HIS A 89 8.34 -5.67 9.01
CA HIS A 89 9.46 -5.31 9.88
C HIS A 89 8.94 -4.93 11.27
N LEU A 90 8.74 -5.94 12.12
CA LEU A 90 8.25 -5.74 13.50
C LEU A 90 9.42 -5.51 14.46
N VAL A 91 9.30 -4.50 15.32
CA VAL A 91 10.19 -4.33 16.48
C VAL A 91 9.61 -5.08 17.68
N LYS A 92 10.48 -5.47 18.62
CA LYS A 92 9.99 -5.96 19.92
C LYS A 92 9.18 -4.84 20.58
N ALA A 93 8.02 -5.21 21.11
CA ALA A 93 7.21 -4.35 21.96
C ALA A 93 7.93 -4.05 23.28
#